data_AF-A0A1F7N3Z0-F1
#
_entry.id   AF-A0A1F7N3Z0-F1
#
_cell.length_a   1.000
_cell.length_b   1.000
_cell.length_c   1.000
_cell.angle_alpha   90.00
_cell.angle_beta   90.00
_cell.angle_gamma   90.00
#
_symmetry.space_group_name_H-M   'P 1'
#
loop_
_entity.id
_entity.type
_entity.pdbx_description
1 polymer ?
#
loop_
_entity_poly.entity_id
_entity_poly.type
_entity_poly.pdbx_seq_one_letter_code
_entity_poly.pdbx_strand_id
1 'polypeptide(L)'
;MTHVFDAALCARARAHLAGFARRAAAPDGRRPAAVAVVVLPDAAGRACFLLTRRAASLRAHARQWALPGGRIDPGESAEAAALRELEEEVGLRLGAAAVLGALDDYPTRSGFVITPVVVWGGPDIEPAPNPAEVAGVYRVPLADLDAPGVPRLIAIPESDRPVIQLPILSSLIHAPTAAVLYQFREVVIHGRATRVDHFEQPVWAW
;
A
#
# COMPACT_ATOMS: atom_id res chain seq x y z
N MET A 1 9.91 -14.38 -9.02
CA MET A 1 10.40 -13.71 -10.25
C MET A 1 11.02 -12.38 -9.83
N THR A 2 12.13 -11.96 -10.43
CA THR A 2 12.70 -10.62 -10.17
C THR A 2 12.03 -9.61 -11.10
N HIS A 3 11.54 -8.51 -10.52
CA HIS A 3 10.96 -7.41 -11.28
C HIS A 3 12.01 -6.31 -11.46
N VAL A 4 12.24 -5.86 -12.69
CA VAL A 4 13.15 -4.74 -12.99
C VAL A 4 12.34 -3.45 -13.02
N PHE A 5 12.91 -2.38 -12.45
CA PHE A 5 12.29 -1.07 -12.49
C PHE A 5 12.57 -0.39 -13.85
N ASP A 6 11.66 -0.56 -14.80
CA ASP A 6 11.82 -0.02 -16.15
C ASP A 6 10.50 0.53 -16.73
N ALA A 7 10.61 1.15 -17.90
CA ALA A 7 9.46 1.68 -18.63
C ALA A 7 8.45 0.59 -19.02
N ALA A 8 8.90 -0.65 -19.23
CA ALA A 8 8.03 -1.76 -19.60
C ALA A 8 7.15 -2.20 -18.41
N LEU A 9 7.70 -2.26 -17.20
CA LEU A 9 6.95 -2.48 -15.97
C LEU A 9 5.95 -1.36 -15.73
N CYS A 10 6.36 -0.10 -15.87
CA CYS A 10 5.47 1.06 -15.74
C CYS A 10 4.28 0.99 -16.72
N ALA A 11 4.57 0.70 -18.00
CA ALA A 11 3.55 0.57 -19.04
C ALA A 11 2.57 -0.59 -18.76
N ARG A 12 3.07 -1.77 -18.35
CA ARG A 12 2.23 -2.91 -17.97
C ARG A 12 1.36 -2.59 -16.75
N ALA A 13 1.94 -2.00 -15.71
CA ALA A 13 1.23 -1.60 -14.50
C ALA A 13 0.06 -0.64 -14.83
N ARG A 14 0.32 0.36 -15.67
CA ARG A 14 -0.71 1.31 -16.15
C ARG A 14 -1.80 0.61 -16.95
N ALA A 15 -1.43 -0.31 -17.85
CA ALA A 15 -2.40 -1.07 -18.65
C ALA A 15 -3.30 -1.97 -17.77
N HIS A 16 -2.72 -2.67 -16.80
CA HIS A 16 -3.48 -3.51 -15.87
C HIS A 16 -4.44 -2.69 -15.02
N LEU A 17 -4.00 -1.54 -14.49
CA LEU A 17 -4.87 -0.63 -13.74
C LEU A 17 -6.00 -0.06 -14.60
N ALA A 18 -5.72 0.32 -15.86
CA ALA A 18 -6.75 0.78 -16.78
C ALA A 18 -7.79 -0.30 -17.12
N GLY A 19 -7.37 -1.57 -17.16
CA GLY A 19 -8.26 -2.72 -17.34
C GLY A 19 -8.99 -3.17 -16.07
N PHE A 20 -8.66 -2.60 -14.91
CA PHE A 20 -9.25 -2.97 -13.63
C PHE A 20 -10.33 -1.96 -13.21
N ALA A 21 -11.60 -2.39 -13.28
CA ALA A 21 -12.70 -1.61 -12.72
C ALA A 21 -12.61 -1.63 -11.18
N ARG A 22 -12.05 -0.56 -10.60
CA ARG A 22 -11.98 -0.39 -9.14
C ARG A 22 -13.38 -0.25 -8.53
N ARG A 23 -13.54 -0.77 -7.32
CA ARG A 23 -14.74 -0.65 -6.50
C ARG A 23 -14.51 0.45 -5.47
N ALA A 24 -15.28 1.53 -5.59
CA ALA A 24 -15.35 2.53 -4.54
C ALA A 24 -16.26 2.02 -3.41
N ALA A 25 -15.91 2.28 -2.16
CA ALA A 25 -16.78 1.97 -1.04
C ALA A 25 -17.94 2.96 -0.99
N ALA A 26 -19.15 2.47 -0.69
CA ALA A 26 -20.27 3.35 -0.44
C ALA A 26 -20.03 4.17 0.85
N PRO A 27 -20.44 5.45 0.92
CA PRO A 27 -20.37 6.21 2.15
C PRO A 27 -21.18 5.53 3.26
N ASP A 28 -20.51 5.19 4.37
CA ASP A 28 -21.12 4.45 5.49
C ASP A 28 -20.79 5.07 6.86
N GLY A 29 -20.33 6.32 6.87
CA GLY A 29 -19.93 7.07 8.06
C GLY A 29 -18.46 6.91 8.46
N ARG A 30 -17.70 6.04 7.79
CA ARG A 30 -16.24 5.97 7.95
C ARG A 30 -15.54 7.20 7.35
N ARG A 31 -14.39 7.54 7.91
CA ARG A 31 -13.55 8.67 7.45
C ARG A 31 -12.74 8.28 6.20
N PRO A 32 -12.68 9.11 5.17
CA PRO A 32 -11.88 8.82 3.99
C PRO A 32 -10.38 8.98 4.28
N ALA A 33 -9.58 8.06 3.74
CA ALA A 33 -8.12 8.06 3.82
C ALA A 33 -7.52 7.57 2.50
N ALA A 34 -6.30 8.00 2.19
CA ALA A 34 -5.56 7.54 1.03
C ALA A 34 -4.18 7.01 1.44
N VAL A 35 -3.70 5.99 0.74
CA VAL A 35 -2.33 5.45 0.94
C VAL A 35 -1.61 5.35 -0.39
N ALA A 36 -0.31 5.61 -0.40
CA ALA A 36 0.54 5.51 -1.58
C ALA A 36 1.24 4.14 -1.64
N VAL A 37 0.96 3.36 -2.69
CA VAL A 37 1.77 2.20 -3.08
C VAL A 37 2.79 2.68 -4.12
N VAL A 38 3.96 3.10 -3.63
CA VAL A 38 5.02 3.66 -4.48
C VAL A 38 5.89 2.55 -5.03
N VAL A 39 6.06 2.48 -6.35
CA VAL A 39 7.02 1.62 -7.04
C VAL A 39 8.27 2.43 -7.37
N LEU A 40 9.44 1.94 -6.96
CA LEU A 40 10.75 2.61 -7.13
C LEU A 40 11.88 1.57 -7.23
N PRO A 41 13.07 1.92 -7.76
CA PRO A 41 14.18 0.98 -7.79
C PRO A 41 14.92 0.91 -6.46
N ASP A 42 15.63 -0.19 -6.23
CA ASP A 42 16.79 -0.21 -5.33
C ASP A 42 18.09 0.16 -6.07
N ALA A 43 19.22 0.13 -5.35
CA ALA A 43 20.53 0.44 -5.93
C ALA A 43 20.96 -0.50 -7.07
N ALA A 44 20.32 -1.66 -7.21
CA ALA A 44 20.57 -2.62 -8.30
C ALA A 44 19.53 -2.51 -9.43
N GLY A 45 18.63 -1.52 -9.40
CA GLY A 45 17.58 -1.33 -10.40
C GLY A 45 16.42 -2.33 -10.28
N ARG A 46 16.34 -3.11 -9.19
CA ARG A 46 15.20 -4.00 -8.93
C ARG A 46 14.01 -3.17 -8.50
N ALA A 47 12.83 -3.47 -9.03
CA ALA A 47 11.61 -2.82 -8.63
C ALA A 47 11.22 -3.24 -7.21
N CYS A 48 10.99 -2.23 -6.38
CA CYS A 48 10.61 -2.31 -4.99
C CYS A 48 9.30 -1.54 -4.75
N PHE A 49 8.68 -1.78 -3.61
CA PHE A 49 7.65 -0.91 -3.05
C PHE A 49 8.13 -0.29 -1.74
N LEU A 50 7.55 0.86 -1.36
CA LEU A 50 7.84 1.51 -0.08
C LEU A 50 6.97 0.97 1.05
N LEU A 51 7.61 0.72 2.20
CA LEU A 51 6.94 0.63 3.51
C LEU A 51 7.60 1.58 4.50
N THR A 52 6.78 2.15 5.36
CA THR A 52 7.22 2.93 6.52
C THR A 52 7.06 2.11 7.78
N ARG A 53 7.95 2.36 8.74
CA ARG A 53 7.77 1.90 10.11
C ARG A 53 7.33 3.09 10.96
N ARG A 54 6.12 3.03 11.49
CA ARG A 54 5.53 4.13 12.27
C ARG A 54 6.35 4.42 13.53
N ALA A 55 6.54 5.71 13.85
CA ALA A 55 7.28 6.14 15.03
C ALA A 55 6.66 5.60 16.32
N ALA A 56 7.50 5.27 17.30
CA ALA A 56 7.06 4.67 18.55
C ALA A 56 6.24 5.65 19.43
N SER A 57 6.37 6.95 19.18
CA SER A 57 5.69 8.05 19.87
C SER A 57 4.25 8.26 19.43
N LEU A 58 3.81 7.65 18.32
CA LEU A 58 2.47 7.85 17.79
C LEU A 58 1.41 7.18 18.68
N ARG A 59 0.30 7.88 18.90
CA ARG A 59 -0.81 7.43 19.76
C ARG A 59 -1.53 6.18 19.25
N ALA A 60 -1.40 5.86 17.97
CA ALA A 60 -2.01 4.69 17.34
C ALA A 60 -1.03 3.99 16.39
N HIS A 61 -1.06 2.65 16.40
CA HIS A 61 -0.30 1.79 15.49
C HIS A 61 1.22 2.01 15.54
N ALA A 62 1.76 2.31 16.72
CA ALA A 62 3.19 2.49 16.94
C ALA A 62 3.99 1.26 16.47
N ARG A 63 5.12 1.48 15.79
CA ARG A 63 6.04 0.43 15.27
C ARG A 63 5.46 -0.47 14.17
N GLN A 64 4.22 -0.27 13.74
CA GLN A 64 3.61 -1.05 12.67
C GLN A 64 4.21 -0.70 11.30
N TRP A 65 4.19 -1.69 10.41
CA TRP A 65 4.49 -1.53 9.00
C TRP A 65 3.28 -0.95 8.27
N ALA A 66 3.46 0.18 7.60
CA ALA A 66 2.40 0.88 6.89
C ALA A 66 2.85 1.32 5.50
N LEU A 67 1.87 1.55 4.64
CA LEU A 67 2.07 2.37 3.45
C LEU A 67 2.00 3.84 3.88
N PRO A 68 2.78 4.75 3.27
CA PRO A 68 2.61 6.18 3.49
C PRO A 68 1.17 6.60 3.19
N GLY A 69 0.58 7.43 4.05
CA GLY A 69 -0.79 7.87 3.84
C GLY A 69 -1.52 8.30 5.09
N GLY A 70 -2.64 8.98 4.87
CA GLY A 70 -3.41 9.62 5.91
C GLY A 70 -4.80 10.02 5.45
N ARG A 71 -5.38 11.00 6.12
CA ARG A 71 -6.77 11.41 5.87
C ARG A 71 -6.87 12.17 4.56
N ILE A 72 -8.01 12.00 3.88
CA ILE A 72 -8.37 12.86 2.75
C ILE A 72 -9.07 14.10 3.32
N ASP A 73 -8.53 15.28 3.03
CA ASP A 73 -9.10 16.54 3.49
C ASP A 73 -10.34 16.94 2.65
N PRO A 74 -11.24 17.80 3.20
CA PRO A 74 -12.42 18.24 2.45
C PRO A 74 -12.06 18.89 1.11
N GLY A 75 -12.57 18.32 0.01
CA GLY A 75 -12.31 18.80 -1.36
C GLY A 75 -11.03 18.23 -1.99
N GLU A 76 -10.25 17.44 -1.25
CA GLU A 76 -9.05 16.76 -1.74
C GLU A 76 -9.43 15.45 -2.47
N SER A 77 -8.71 15.11 -3.54
CA SER A 77 -8.84 13.79 -4.18
C SER A 77 -7.96 12.77 -3.45
N ALA A 78 -8.26 11.47 -3.60
CA ALA A 78 -7.42 10.43 -3.00
C ALA A 78 -5.98 10.47 -3.51
N GLU A 79 -5.78 10.79 -4.79
CA GLU A 79 -4.46 10.95 -5.40
C GLU A 79 -3.70 12.14 -4.80
N ALA A 80 -4.37 13.29 -4.62
CA ALA A 80 -3.78 14.46 -4.00
C ALA A 80 -3.37 14.19 -2.55
N ALA A 81 -4.25 13.55 -1.77
CA ALA A 81 -3.97 13.15 -0.39
C ALA A 81 -2.78 12.18 -0.32
N ALA A 82 -2.75 11.15 -1.15
CA ALA A 82 -1.65 10.18 -1.18
C ALA A 82 -0.30 10.84 -1.52
N LEU A 83 -0.28 11.80 -2.45
CA LEU A 83 0.94 12.54 -2.82
C LEU A 83 1.38 13.51 -1.72
N ARG A 84 0.44 14.21 -1.06
CA ARG A 84 0.73 15.09 0.08
C ARG A 84 1.34 14.31 1.24
N GLU A 85 0.69 13.23 1.66
CA GLU A 85 1.19 12.37 2.76
C GLU A 85 2.54 11.74 2.42
N LEU A 86 2.77 11.41 1.14
CA LEU A 86 4.08 10.94 0.68
C LEU A 86 5.16 12.02 0.80
N GLU A 87 4.85 13.30 0.53
CA GLU A 87 5.77 14.40 0.77
C GLU A 87 6.01 14.62 2.28
N GLU A 88 4.94 14.60 3.09
CA GLU A 88 4.97 14.87 4.54
C GLU A 88 5.69 13.78 5.35
N GLU A 89 5.41 12.50 5.07
CA GLU A 89 5.95 11.38 5.84
C GLU A 89 7.34 10.93 5.38
N VAL A 90 7.60 10.96 4.06
CA VAL A 90 8.80 10.38 3.45
C VAL A 90 9.59 11.34 2.57
N GLY A 91 9.22 12.63 2.51
CA GLY A 91 9.97 13.66 1.80
C GLY A 91 9.92 13.55 0.28
N LEU A 92 9.02 12.73 -0.28
CA LEU A 92 8.97 12.48 -1.72
C LEU A 92 7.92 13.34 -2.39
N ARG A 93 8.39 14.43 -2.99
CA ARG A 93 7.54 15.33 -3.77
C ARG A 93 7.38 14.83 -5.20
N LEU A 94 6.22 14.24 -5.50
CA LEU A 94 5.86 13.74 -6.82
C LEU A 94 4.63 14.49 -7.37
N GLY A 95 4.61 14.71 -8.68
CA GLY A 95 3.47 15.33 -9.36
C GLY A 95 2.40 14.32 -9.78
N ALA A 96 1.23 14.82 -10.21
CA ALA A 96 0.11 13.98 -10.66
C ALA A 96 0.48 12.99 -11.79
N ALA A 97 1.48 13.30 -12.62
CA ALA A 97 1.96 12.41 -13.68
C ALA A 97 2.61 11.11 -13.14
N ALA A 98 3.04 11.10 -11.88
CA ALA A 98 3.55 9.90 -11.22
C ALA A 98 2.43 8.91 -10.87
N VAL A 99 1.18 9.35 -10.80
CA VAL A 99 0.05 8.47 -10.45
C VAL A 99 -0.28 7.57 -11.64
N LEU A 100 -0.28 6.25 -11.38
CA LEU A 100 -0.64 5.23 -12.38
C LEU A 100 -2.14 4.88 -12.33
N GLY A 101 -2.76 5.00 -11.16
CA GLY A 101 -4.17 4.69 -10.92
C GLY A 101 -4.44 4.35 -9.46
N ALA A 102 -5.64 3.87 -9.18
CA ALA A 102 -6.06 3.47 -7.83
C ALA A 102 -6.64 2.05 -7.82
N LEU A 103 -6.55 1.40 -6.67
CA LEU A 103 -7.11 0.07 -6.41
C LEU A 103 -8.51 0.16 -5.76
N ASP A 104 -9.06 -0.97 -5.32
CA ASP A 104 -10.34 -0.97 -4.61
C ASP A 104 -10.21 -0.27 -3.26
N ASP A 105 -11.28 0.40 -2.84
CA ASP A 105 -11.33 0.94 -1.49
C ASP A 105 -11.42 -0.19 -0.45
N TYR A 106 -10.74 -0.01 0.67
CA TYR A 106 -10.69 -0.98 1.76
C TYR A 106 -11.26 -0.39 3.06
N PRO A 107 -12.47 -0.82 3.49
CA PRO A 107 -13.05 -0.41 4.77
C PRO A 107 -12.29 -1.03 5.96
N THR A 108 -11.84 -0.19 6.89
CA THR A 108 -11.12 -0.63 8.08
C THR A 108 -12.02 -0.80 9.30
N ARG A 109 -11.58 -1.59 10.27
CA ARG A 109 -12.21 -1.64 11.61
C ARG A 109 -11.94 -0.38 12.44
N SER A 110 -10.87 0.36 12.12
CA SER A 110 -10.50 1.63 12.77
C SER A 110 -11.36 2.84 12.34
N GLY A 111 -12.39 2.61 11.54
CA GLY A 111 -13.35 3.65 11.12
C GLY A 111 -12.86 4.49 9.93
N PHE A 112 -11.97 3.95 9.10
CA PHE A 112 -11.52 4.57 7.86
C PHE A 112 -11.96 3.77 6.64
N VAL A 113 -12.05 4.43 5.49
CA VAL A 113 -12.07 3.79 4.18
C VAL A 113 -10.82 4.24 3.46
N ILE A 114 -9.93 3.29 3.16
CA ILE A 114 -8.65 3.55 2.52
C ILE A 114 -8.80 3.41 1.00
N THR A 115 -8.43 4.44 0.24
CA THR A 115 -8.22 4.37 -1.22
C THR A 115 -6.72 4.20 -1.51
N PRO A 116 -6.27 3.04 -2.03
CA PRO A 116 -4.87 2.85 -2.37
C PRO A 116 -4.55 3.44 -3.75
N VAL A 117 -3.56 4.33 -3.79
CA VAL A 117 -3.09 5.00 -5.00
C VAL A 117 -1.73 4.44 -5.40
N VAL A 118 -1.61 3.97 -6.63
CA VAL A 118 -0.36 3.41 -7.16
C VAL A 118 0.44 4.52 -7.81
N VAL A 119 1.68 4.71 -7.34
CA VAL A 119 2.55 5.81 -7.75
C VAL A 119 3.85 5.27 -8.31
N TRP A 120 4.28 5.78 -9.46
CA TRP A 120 5.60 5.53 -10.02
C TRP A 120 6.58 6.56 -9.50
N GLY A 121 7.50 6.15 -8.65
CA GLY A 121 8.43 7.07 -8.00
C GLY A 121 9.44 7.70 -8.98
N GLY A 122 9.95 6.91 -9.93
CA GLY A 122 11.09 7.31 -10.75
C GLY A 122 12.43 6.79 -10.22
N PRO A 123 13.52 6.95 -10.99
CA PRO A 123 14.81 6.30 -10.70
C PRO A 123 15.64 6.97 -9.60
N ASP A 124 15.58 8.30 -9.51
CA ASP A 124 16.49 9.11 -8.68
C ASP A 124 15.78 9.65 -7.45
N ILE A 125 15.25 8.75 -6.64
CA ILE A 125 14.56 9.12 -5.41
C ILE A 125 15.33 8.62 -4.19
N GLU A 126 15.49 9.49 -3.21
CA GLU A 126 15.91 9.12 -1.86
C GLU A 126 14.86 9.55 -0.83
N PRO A 127 14.14 8.61 -0.19
CA PRO A 127 13.19 8.94 0.86
C PRO A 127 13.88 9.57 2.08
N ALA A 128 13.31 10.67 2.57
CA ALA A 128 13.73 11.35 3.78
C ALA A 128 12.60 11.25 4.83
N PRO A 129 12.64 10.27 5.75
CA PRO A 129 11.57 10.12 6.74
C PRO A 129 11.44 11.34 7.64
N ASN A 130 10.21 11.76 7.89
CA ASN A 130 9.91 12.69 8.97
C ASN A 130 9.95 11.93 10.32
N PRO A 131 10.93 12.20 11.21
CA PRO A 131 11.11 11.43 12.44
C PRO A 131 9.97 11.59 13.45
N ALA A 132 9.11 12.60 13.30
CA ALA A 132 7.93 12.76 14.13
C ALA A 132 6.90 11.64 13.91
N GLU A 133 6.87 11.07 12.71
CA GLU A 133 5.83 10.14 12.25
C GLU A 133 6.38 8.79 11.78
N VAL A 134 7.57 8.80 11.17
CA VAL A 134 8.20 7.63 10.55
C VAL A 134 9.57 7.37 11.17
N ALA A 135 9.72 6.20 11.79
CA ALA A 135 11.00 5.73 12.33
C ALA A 135 11.97 5.24 11.24
N GLY A 136 11.46 4.86 10.08
CA GLY A 136 12.28 4.45 8.93
C GLY A 136 11.45 4.15 7.70
N VAL A 137 12.08 4.32 6.53
CA VAL A 137 11.53 3.99 5.21
C VAL A 137 12.31 2.82 4.62
N TYR A 138 11.61 1.88 4.02
CA TYR A 138 12.19 0.64 3.53
C TYR A 138 11.73 0.38 2.10
N ARG A 139 12.71 0.09 1.23
CA ARG A 139 12.47 -0.41 -0.13
C ARG A 139 12.39 -1.93 -0.06
N VAL A 140 11.21 -2.48 -0.30
CA VAL A 140 10.96 -3.92 -0.26
C VAL A 140 10.86 -4.45 -1.69
N PRO A 141 11.67 -5.44 -2.10
CA PRO A 141 11.59 -5.99 -3.44
C PRO A 141 10.17 -6.48 -3.78
N LEU A 142 9.68 -6.16 -4.98
CA LEU A 142 8.39 -6.69 -5.44
C LEU A 142 8.37 -8.23 -5.45
N ALA A 143 9.54 -8.85 -5.62
CA ALA A 143 9.71 -10.29 -5.59
C ALA A 143 9.32 -10.92 -4.24
N ASP A 144 9.37 -10.16 -3.13
CA ASP A 144 8.97 -10.66 -1.81
C ASP A 144 7.45 -10.92 -1.75
N LEU A 145 6.65 -10.20 -2.55
CA LEU A 145 5.21 -10.47 -2.68
C LEU A 145 4.93 -11.76 -3.47
N ASP A 146 5.90 -12.27 -4.23
CA ASP A 146 5.85 -13.53 -4.99
C ASP A 146 6.58 -14.68 -4.31
N ALA A 147 7.13 -14.47 -3.12
CA ALA A 147 7.85 -15.51 -2.41
C ALA A 147 6.94 -16.69 -2.04
N PRO A 148 7.45 -17.94 -2.01
CA PRO A 148 6.69 -19.08 -1.54
C PRO A 148 6.09 -18.84 -0.16
N GLY A 149 4.79 -19.11 -0.01
CA GLY A 149 4.06 -18.84 1.23
C GLY A 149 3.57 -17.40 1.40
N VAL A 150 3.66 -16.55 0.37
CA VAL A 150 3.08 -15.21 0.36
C VAL A 150 1.92 -15.14 -0.65
N PRO A 151 0.69 -14.74 -0.23
CA PRO A 151 0.26 -14.52 1.16
C PRO A 151 0.03 -15.83 1.92
N ARG A 152 -0.09 -15.73 3.25
CA ARG A 152 -0.74 -16.76 4.08
C ARG A 152 -2.17 -16.31 4.41
N LEU A 153 -3.10 -17.25 4.34
CA LEU A 153 -4.47 -17.07 4.80
C LEU A 153 -4.69 -17.96 6.03
N ILE A 154 -5.27 -17.39 7.08
CA ILE A 154 -5.60 -18.12 8.30
C ILE A 154 -7.08 -17.88 8.67
N ALA A 155 -7.70 -18.86 9.31
CA ALA A 155 -8.99 -18.71 9.96
C ALA A 155 -8.80 -18.26 11.42
N ILE A 156 -9.76 -17.52 11.95
CA ILE A 156 -9.78 -17.06 13.33
C ILE A 156 -11.16 -17.37 13.95
N PRO A 157 -11.27 -17.64 15.26
CA PRO A 157 -12.58 -17.90 15.89
C PRO A 157 -13.55 -16.71 15.83
N GLU A 158 -13.05 -15.48 15.70
CA GLU A 158 -13.84 -14.25 15.77
C GLU A 158 -14.46 -13.83 14.42
N SER A 159 -14.18 -14.53 13.33
CA SER A 159 -14.69 -14.19 12.00
C SER A 159 -14.65 -15.38 11.04
N ASP A 160 -15.73 -15.55 10.26
CA ASP A 160 -15.78 -16.49 9.14
C ASP A 160 -14.95 -16.02 7.93
N ARG A 161 -14.44 -14.78 7.96
CA ARG A 161 -13.60 -14.23 6.91
C ARG A 161 -12.13 -14.56 7.17
N PRO A 162 -11.36 -14.94 6.13
CA PRO A 162 -9.94 -15.26 6.30
C PRO A 162 -9.14 -14.01 6.64
N VAL A 163 -8.19 -14.14 7.57
CA VAL A 163 -7.16 -13.11 7.84
C VAL A 163 -6.00 -13.32 6.87
N ILE A 164 -5.63 -12.24 6.16
CA ILE A 164 -4.45 -12.23 5.28
C ILE A 164 -3.20 -11.80 6.04
N GLN A 165 -2.09 -12.51 5.76
CA GLN A 165 -0.76 -12.23 6.29
C GLN A 165 0.28 -12.21 5.18
N LEU A 166 1.16 -11.20 5.17
CA LEU A 166 2.36 -11.18 4.33
C LEU A 166 3.59 -11.42 5.22
N PRO A 167 4.19 -12.62 5.18
CA PRO A 167 5.44 -12.90 5.87
C PRO A 167 6.63 -12.27 5.13
N ILE A 168 6.81 -10.96 5.29
CA ILE A 168 7.88 -10.17 4.66
C ILE A 168 8.61 -9.34 5.72
N LEU A 169 9.85 -8.93 5.45
CA LEU A 169 10.68 -8.17 6.40
C LEU A 169 10.84 -8.83 7.77
N SER A 170 10.90 -10.17 7.81
CA SER A 170 10.92 -10.97 9.06
C SER A 170 9.75 -10.66 10.01
N SER A 171 8.62 -10.20 9.48
CA SER A 171 7.42 -9.82 10.21
C SER A 171 6.19 -10.42 9.54
N LEU A 172 5.06 -10.44 10.26
CA LEU A 172 3.75 -10.73 9.69
C LEU A 172 2.99 -9.42 9.52
N ILE A 173 2.88 -8.94 8.29
CA ILE A 173 2.06 -7.77 7.99
C ILE A 173 0.62 -8.25 7.79
N HIS A 174 -0.33 -7.57 8.42
CA HIS A 174 -1.76 -7.88 8.39
C HIS A 174 -2.54 -6.82 7.62
N ALA A 175 -3.83 -7.06 7.39
CA ALA A 175 -4.73 -6.06 6.85
C ALA A 175 -4.80 -4.82 7.78
N PRO A 176 -4.97 -3.60 7.24
CA PRO A 176 -5.28 -3.28 5.84
C PRO A 176 -4.08 -3.36 4.89
N THR A 177 -2.85 -3.13 5.36
CA THR A 177 -1.64 -3.08 4.52
C THR A 177 -1.42 -4.36 3.72
N ALA A 178 -1.58 -5.53 4.33
CA ALA A 178 -1.44 -6.82 3.64
C ALA A 178 -2.47 -7.02 2.51
N ALA A 179 -3.72 -6.61 2.74
CA ALA A 179 -4.79 -6.71 1.74
C ALA A 179 -4.50 -5.82 0.53
N VAL A 180 -4.08 -4.56 0.78
CA VAL A 180 -3.70 -3.60 -0.26
C VAL A 180 -2.51 -4.11 -1.08
N LEU A 181 -1.44 -4.56 -0.42
CA LEU A 181 -0.25 -5.06 -1.11
C LEU A 181 -0.54 -6.33 -1.91
N TYR A 182 -1.41 -7.20 -1.40
CA TYR A 182 -1.86 -8.37 -2.15
C TYR A 182 -2.67 -7.97 -3.38
N GLN A 183 -3.62 -7.04 -3.28
CA GLN A 183 -4.34 -6.56 -4.46
C GLN A 183 -3.41 -5.89 -5.47
N PHE A 184 -2.47 -5.08 -5.00
CA PHE A 184 -1.45 -4.46 -5.84
C PHE A 184 -0.65 -5.51 -6.61
N ARG A 185 -0.16 -6.55 -5.93
CA ARG A 185 0.54 -7.67 -6.58
C ARG A 185 -0.34 -8.32 -7.65
N GLU A 186 -1.57 -8.69 -7.29
CA GLU A 186 -2.46 -9.41 -8.21
C GLU A 186 -2.82 -8.57 -9.44
N VAL A 187 -3.28 -7.34 -9.22
CA VAL A 187 -3.79 -6.45 -10.26
C VAL A 187 -2.64 -5.82 -11.03
N VAL A 188 -1.73 -5.12 -10.35
CA VAL A 188 -0.75 -4.25 -11.01
C VAL A 188 0.40 -5.05 -11.58
N ILE A 189 0.92 -6.03 -10.82
CA ILE A 189 2.08 -6.81 -11.26
C ILE A 189 1.67 -7.93 -12.21
N HIS A 190 0.55 -8.61 -11.93
CA HIS A 190 0.16 -9.82 -12.67
C HIS A 190 -1.08 -9.70 -13.55
N GLY A 191 -1.81 -8.57 -13.52
CA GLY A 191 -2.99 -8.36 -14.36
C GLY A 191 -4.21 -9.21 -13.96
N ARG A 192 -4.27 -9.73 -12.73
CA ARG A 192 -5.39 -10.53 -12.19
C ARG A 192 -6.35 -9.63 -11.42
N ALA A 193 -7.62 -9.64 -11.79
CA ALA A 193 -8.66 -8.81 -11.17
C ALA A 193 -9.13 -9.33 -9.79
N THR A 194 -8.21 -9.38 -8.83
CA THR A 194 -8.45 -9.91 -7.48
C THR A 194 -9.06 -8.85 -6.56
N ARG A 195 -10.08 -9.25 -5.77
CA ARG A 195 -10.75 -8.42 -4.77
C ARG A 195 -10.26 -8.79 -3.37
N VAL A 196 -10.18 -7.83 -2.46
CA VAL A 196 -9.54 -8.03 -1.15
C VAL A 196 -10.36 -7.51 0.04
N ASP A 197 -11.51 -6.87 -0.22
CA ASP A 197 -12.44 -6.31 0.77
C ASP A 197 -13.09 -7.37 1.68
N HIS A 198 -13.02 -8.65 1.29
CA HIS A 198 -13.48 -9.78 2.08
C HIS A 198 -12.47 -10.28 3.12
N PHE A 199 -11.20 -9.85 3.08
CA PHE A 199 -10.21 -10.26 4.07
C PHE A 199 -10.43 -9.55 5.41
N GLU A 200 -10.31 -10.32 6.49
CA GLU A 200 -10.49 -9.85 7.85
C GLU A 200 -9.25 -9.14 8.39
N GLN A 201 -9.47 -8.13 9.22
CA GLN A 201 -8.43 -7.53 10.04
C GLN A 201 -8.39 -8.25 11.40
N PRO A 202 -7.22 -8.78 11.81
CA PRO A 202 -7.10 -9.55 13.05
C PRO A 202 -7.41 -8.68 14.27
N VAL A 203 -8.18 -9.23 15.23
CA VAL A 203 -8.59 -8.53 16.45
C VAL A 203 -7.45 -8.16 17.41
N TRP A 204 -6.22 -8.58 17.13
CA TRP A 204 -5.04 -8.38 17.99
C TRP A 204 -3.95 -7.49 17.38
N ALA A 205 -4.07 -7.05 16.12
CA ALA A 205 -2.96 -6.36 15.43
C ALA A 205 -3.08 -4.82 15.41
N TRP A 206 -3.58 -4.19 16.48
CA TRP A 206 -3.81 -2.74 16.56
C TRP A 206 -2.81 -2.02 17.45
#